data_AF-A0A971PVB1-F1
#
_entry.id   AF-A0A971PVB1-F1
#
_cell.length_a   1.000
_cell.length_b   1.000
_cell.length_c   1.000
_cell.angle_alpha   90.00
_cell.angle_beta   90.00
_cell.angle_gamma   90.00
#
_symmetry.space_group_name_H-M   'P 1'
#
loop_
_entity.id
_entity.type
_entity.pdbx_description
1 polymer ?
#
loop_
_entity_poly.entity_id
_entity_poly.type
_entity_poly.pdbx_seq_one_letter_code
_entity_poly.pdbx_strand_id
1 'polypeptide(L)'
;MSIDVDRVIAMEAREFGAWVDSLTQTEVRSVSGPGRERLLDHVFGGIPRGFQADRAVGRSARVTFRITADSQPDLAYAVVIEDGICHTEKEPTDRGGGTLRLGLLEFLRLITGRSNPVKMVVFGKIAVSGDLSQVMAFPKWFHMPR
;
A
#
# COMPACT_ATOMS: atom_id res chain seq x y z
N MET A 1 -12.42 -19.25 3.51
CA MET A 1 -12.00 -19.45 2.11
C MET A 1 -10.58 -18.96 1.98
N SER A 2 -9.70 -19.68 1.28
CA SER A 2 -8.33 -19.20 1.02
C SER A 2 -8.35 -18.22 -0.14
N ILE A 3 -7.55 -17.15 -0.08
CA ILE A 3 -7.38 -16.23 -1.21
C ILE A 3 -6.53 -16.93 -2.28
N ASP A 4 -7.07 -17.01 -3.49
CA ASP A 4 -6.33 -17.43 -4.68
C ASP A 4 -5.59 -16.21 -5.27
N VAL A 5 -4.27 -16.18 -5.08
CA VAL A 5 -3.42 -15.06 -5.53
C VAL A 5 -3.34 -15.00 -7.05
N ASP A 6 -3.41 -16.13 -7.76
CA ASP A 6 -3.37 -16.14 -9.22
C ASP A 6 -4.61 -15.47 -9.80
N ARG A 7 -5.78 -15.75 -9.21
CA ARG A 7 -7.01 -15.05 -9.54
C ARG A 7 -6.92 -13.54 -9.27
N VAL A 8 -6.39 -13.14 -8.11
CA VAL A 8 -6.29 -11.72 -7.73
C VAL A 8 -5.41 -10.94 -8.71
N ILE A 9 -4.29 -11.51 -9.14
CA ILE A 9 -3.36 -10.88 -10.09
C ILE A 9 -4.00 -10.66 -11.48
N ALA A 10 -4.98 -11.50 -11.85
CA ALA A 10 -5.72 -11.39 -13.10
C ALA A 10 -6.91 -10.42 -13.04
N MET A 11 -7.22 -9.85 -11.86
CA MET A 11 -8.35 -8.93 -11.71
C MET A 11 -8.08 -7.58 -12.37
N GLU A 12 -9.09 -7.07 -13.06
CA GLU A 12 -9.12 -5.67 -13.49
C GLU A 12 -9.32 -4.73 -12.28
N ALA A 13 -8.95 -3.45 -12.42
CA ALA A 13 -8.96 -2.48 -11.32
C ALA A 13 -10.29 -2.40 -10.54
N ARG A 14 -11.43 -2.47 -11.27
CA ARG A 14 -12.77 -2.45 -10.67
C ARG A 14 -13.07 -3.72 -9.88
N GLU A 15 -12.72 -4.88 -10.44
CA GLU A 15 -12.91 -6.17 -9.77
C GLU A 15 -12.04 -6.25 -8.52
N PHE A 16 -10.79 -5.82 -8.62
CA PHE A 16 -9.87 -5.76 -7.49
C PHE A 16 -10.43 -4.89 -6.35
N GLY A 17 -10.96 -3.70 -6.66
CA GLY A 17 -11.60 -2.84 -5.67
C GLY A 17 -12.82 -3.49 -5.01
N ALA A 18 -13.69 -4.12 -5.79
CA ALA A 18 -14.85 -4.85 -5.26
C ALA A 18 -14.44 -6.05 -4.39
N TRP A 19 -13.37 -6.75 -4.76
CA TRP A 19 -12.80 -7.82 -3.96
C TRP A 19 -12.28 -7.29 -2.62
N VAL A 20 -11.56 -6.16 -2.60
CA VAL A 20 -11.08 -5.54 -1.35
C VAL A 20 -12.21 -5.18 -0.38
N ASP A 21 -13.38 -4.76 -0.87
CA ASP A 21 -14.54 -4.51 0.00
C ASP A 21 -15.06 -5.78 0.68
N SER A 22 -15.00 -6.90 -0.03
CA SER A 22 -15.47 -8.20 0.49
C SER A 22 -14.51 -8.84 1.50
N LEU A 23 -13.24 -8.40 1.53
CA LEU A 23 -12.21 -9.01 2.35
C LEU A 23 -12.46 -8.87 3.86
N THR A 24 -12.33 -10.00 4.54
CA THR A 24 -12.29 -10.12 6.00
C THR A 24 -10.88 -10.33 6.52
N GLN A 25 -10.65 -10.05 7.82
CA GLN A 25 -9.33 -10.33 8.42
C GLN A 25 -8.99 -11.82 8.42
N THR A 26 -9.98 -12.71 8.50
CA THR A 26 -9.77 -14.15 8.44
C THR A 26 -9.23 -14.59 7.08
N GLU A 27 -9.77 -14.05 5.98
CA GLU A 27 -9.29 -14.37 4.63
C GLU A 27 -7.89 -13.85 4.39
N VAL A 28 -7.61 -12.62 4.81
CA VAL A 28 -6.27 -12.02 4.67
C VAL A 28 -5.22 -12.80 5.48
N ARG A 29 -5.58 -13.31 6.67
CA ARG A 29 -4.71 -14.18 7.47
C ARG A 29 -4.38 -15.52 6.79
N SER A 30 -5.22 -15.99 5.86
CA SER A 30 -4.95 -17.22 5.09
C SER A 30 -3.84 -17.03 4.05
N VAL A 31 -3.58 -15.78 3.63
CA VAL A 31 -2.50 -15.47 2.68
C VAL A 31 -1.17 -15.51 3.42
N SER A 32 -0.31 -16.45 3.04
CA SER A 32 0.96 -16.66 3.72
C SER A 32 2.11 -16.99 2.79
N GLY A 33 3.33 -16.81 3.31
CA GLY A 33 4.57 -17.16 2.61
C GLY A 33 4.66 -16.53 1.21
N PRO A 34 5.08 -17.29 0.19
CA PRO A 34 5.25 -16.77 -1.17
C PRO A 34 4.00 -16.13 -1.76
N GLY A 35 2.79 -16.59 -1.40
CA GLY A 35 1.54 -16.00 -1.87
C GLY A 35 1.36 -14.56 -1.39
N ARG A 36 1.79 -14.27 -0.14
CA ARG A 36 1.72 -12.93 0.44
C ARG A 36 2.67 -11.95 -0.26
N GLU A 37 3.89 -12.41 -0.53
CA GLU A 37 4.87 -11.61 -1.28
C GLU A 37 4.39 -11.33 -2.70
N ARG A 38 3.92 -12.35 -3.42
CA ARG A 38 3.39 -12.20 -4.79
C ARG A 38 2.23 -11.21 -4.86
N LEU A 39 1.31 -11.25 -3.90
CA LEU A 39 0.21 -10.29 -3.82
C LEU A 39 0.73 -8.86 -3.61
N LEU A 40 1.67 -8.67 -2.69
CA LEU A 40 2.25 -7.35 -2.43
C LEU A 40 3.06 -6.84 -3.62
N ASP A 41 3.89 -7.68 -4.24
CA ASP A 41 4.65 -7.34 -5.45
C ASP A 41 3.71 -6.85 -6.57
N HIS A 42 2.58 -7.55 -6.77
CA HIS A 42 1.57 -7.13 -7.73
C HIS A 42 0.95 -5.77 -7.39
N VAL A 43 0.52 -5.58 -6.14
CA VAL A 43 -0.14 -4.33 -5.71
C VAL A 43 0.83 -3.15 -5.77
N PHE A 44 2.05 -3.29 -5.26
CA PHE A 44 3.07 -2.24 -5.33
C PHE A 44 3.48 -1.93 -6.78
N GLY A 45 3.62 -2.95 -7.63
CA GLY A 45 3.89 -2.76 -9.06
C GLY A 45 2.80 -1.98 -9.80
N GLY A 46 1.57 -1.97 -9.29
CA GLY A 46 0.47 -1.17 -9.82
C GLY A 46 0.50 0.31 -9.42
N ILE A 47 1.13 0.66 -8.28
CA ILE A 47 1.07 2.02 -7.71
C ILE A 47 1.57 3.11 -8.67
N PRO A 48 2.73 2.96 -9.35
CA PRO A 48 3.22 3.98 -10.27
C PRO A 48 2.23 4.36 -11.38
N ARG A 49 1.34 3.43 -11.78
CA ARG A 49 0.34 3.70 -12.83
C ARG A 49 -0.72 4.72 -12.42
N GLY A 50 -0.96 4.87 -11.11
CA GLY A 50 -1.87 5.87 -10.57
C GLY A 50 -1.25 7.25 -10.41
N PHE A 51 0.08 7.38 -10.54
CA PHE A 51 0.79 8.62 -10.24
C PHE A 51 0.46 9.73 -11.24
N GLN A 52 0.30 10.95 -10.72
CA GLN A 52 -0.05 12.15 -11.46
C GLN A 52 1.11 13.15 -11.34
N ALA A 53 2.07 13.09 -12.27
CA ALA A 53 3.29 13.89 -12.22
C ALA A 53 3.03 15.40 -12.08
N ASP A 54 2.02 15.92 -12.78
CA ASP A 54 1.61 17.33 -12.72
C ASP A 54 1.22 17.79 -11.31
N ARG A 55 0.77 16.88 -10.44
CA ARG A 55 0.39 17.21 -9.06
C ARG A 55 1.59 17.22 -8.10
N ALA A 56 2.73 16.68 -8.53
CA ALA A 56 3.94 16.50 -7.74
C ALA A 56 5.12 17.37 -8.24
N VAL A 57 4.87 18.36 -9.10
CA VAL A 57 5.92 19.24 -9.64
C VAL A 57 6.72 19.89 -8.52
N GLY A 58 8.05 19.73 -8.59
CA GLY A 58 9.00 20.28 -7.62
C GLY A 58 8.93 19.63 -6.23
N ARG A 59 8.32 18.44 -6.11
CA ARG A 59 8.16 17.74 -4.84
C ARG A 59 8.72 16.33 -4.91
N SER A 60 9.24 15.88 -3.79
CA SER A 60 9.71 14.51 -3.59
C SER A 60 9.13 13.95 -2.31
N ALA A 61 8.96 12.63 -2.25
CA ALA A 61 8.59 11.94 -1.03
C ALA A 61 9.04 10.49 -1.06
N ARG A 62 9.30 9.94 0.13
CA ARG A 62 9.50 8.52 0.35
C ARG A 62 8.54 8.06 1.44
N VAL A 63 7.68 7.11 1.09
CA VAL A 63 6.78 6.47 2.06
C VAL A 63 7.08 4.98 2.11
N THR A 64 7.58 4.53 3.26
CA THR A 64 7.83 3.13 3.55
C THR A 64 6.59 2.50 4.18
N PHE A 65 6.13 1.39 3.63
CA PHE A 65 5.03 0.59 4.13
C PHE A 65 5.58 -0.67 4.78
N ARG A 66 5.44 -0.78 6.10
CA ARG A 66 5.72 -2.01 6.87
C ARG A 66 4.42 -2.78 7.06
N ILE A 67 4.24 -3.82 6.26
CA ILE A 67 3.05 -4.66 6.23
C ILE A 67 3.18 -5.72 7.31
N THR A 68 2.38 -5.60 8.37
CA THR A 68 2.46 -6.47 9.54
C THR A 68 1.69 -7.77 9.36
N ALA A 69 2.14 -8.82 10.03
CA ALA A 69 1.40 -10.08 10.17
C ALA A 69 1.62 -10.71 11.55
N ASP A 70 0.61 -11.43 12.03
CA ASP A 70 0.63 -12.01 13.39
C ASP A 70 1.62 -13.18 13.50
N SER A 71 1.62 -14.10 12.54
CA SER A 71 2.42 -15.34 12.56
C SER A 71 3.39 -15.45 11.39
N GLN A 72 3.71 -14.33 10.75
CA GLN A 72 4.62 -14.26 9.62
C GLN A 72 5.51 -13.02 9.77
N PRO A 73 6.72 -13.01 9.19
CA PRO A 73 7.56 -11.81 9.16
C PRO A 73 6.82 -10.61 8.56
N ASP A 74 7.16 -9.41 9.04
CA ASP A 74 6.74 -8.18 8.39
C ASP A 74 7.41 -8.08 7.02
N LEU A 75 6.69 -7.55 6.03
CA LEU A 75 7.24 -7.24 4.72
C LEU A 75 7.30 -5.73 4.54
N ALA A 76 8.36 -5.24 3.91
CA ALA A 76 8.58 -3.82 3.70
C ALA A 76 8.67 -3.48 2.22
N TYR A 77 8.01 -2.40 1.84
CA TYR A 77 8.07 -1.80 0.51
C TYR A 77 8.13 -0.28 0.66
N ALA A 78 8.77 0.42 -0.25
CA ALA A 78 8.70 1.87 -0.30
C ALA A 78 8.09 2.31 -1.63
N VAL A 79 7.36 3.43 -1.59
CA VAL A 79 7.03 4.18 -2.79
C VAL A 79 7.80 5.50 -2.74
N VAL A 80 8.52 5.77 -3.81
CA VAL A 80 9.45 6.89 -3.93
C VAL A 80 9.00 7.76 -5.08
N ILE A 81 8.93 9.06 -4.81
CA ILE A 81 8.67 10.10 -5.79
C ILE A 81 9.86 11.04 -5.76
N GLU A 82 10.54 11.15 -6.89
CA GLU A 82 11.68 12.03 -7.09
C GLU A 82 11.76 12.36 -8.58
N ASP A 83 12.18 13.58 -8.91
CA ASP A 83 12.36 14.05 -10.30
C ASP A 83 11.13 13.83 -11.21
N GLY A 84 9.93 13.92 -10.63
CA GLY A 84 8.68 13.70 -11.35
C GLY A 84 8.43 12.24 -11.76
N ILE A 85 9.16 11.29 -11.17
CA ILE A 85 9.04 9.85 -11.39
C ILE A 85 8.53 9.19 -10.12
N CYS A 86 7.62 8.23 -10.25
CA CYS A 86 7.17 7.37 -9.16
C CYS A 86 7.67 5.95 -9.39
N HIS A 87 8.32 5.37 -8.40
CA HIS A 87 8.78 3.98 -8.42
C HIS A 87 8.60 3.31 -7.05
N THR A 88 8.72 1.98 -7.02
CA THR A 88 8.60 1.19 -5.79
C THR A 88 9.87 0.41 -5.51
N GLU A 89 10.24 0.30 -4.25
CA GLU A 89 11.34 -0.53 -3.78
C GLU A 89 10.79 -1.68 -2.94
N LYS A 90 11.31 -2.88 -3.16
CA LYS A 90 11.09 -4.04 -2.27
C LYS A 90 12.21 -4.09 -1.25
N GLU A 91 11.86 -4.41 0.00
CA GLU A 91 12.80 -4.47 1.13
C GLU A 91 13.69 -3.22 1.23
N PRO A 92 13.07 -2.01 1.26
CA PRO A 92 13.82 -0.77 1.29
C PRO A 92 14.69 -0.68 2.54
N THR A 93 15.88 -0.12 2.36
CA THR A 93 16.64 0.39 3.51
C THR A 93 15.97 1.63 4.08
N ASP A 94 16.11 1.85 5.39
CA ASP A 94 15.58 3.04 6.04
C ASP A 94 16.39 4.27 5.61
N ARG A 95 15.90 4.96 4.58
CA ARG A 95 16.56 6.13 3.96
C ARG A 95 15.86 7.45 4.31
N GLY A 96 15.21 7.51 5.47
CA GLY A 96 14.41 8.67 5.87
C GLY A 96 13.06 8.74 5.14
N GLY A 97 12.33 9.84 5.35
CA GLY A 97 10.94 9.96 4.92
C GLY A 97 9.96 9.43 5.96
N GLY A 98 8.74 9.12 5.50
CA GLY A 98 7.66 8.65 6.37
C GLY A 98 7.50 7.13 6.33
N THR A 99 7.11 6.53 7.46
CA THR A 99 6.79 5.10 7.54
C THR A 99 5.36 4.88 8.02
N LEU A 100 4.65 4.00 7.33
CA LEU A 100 3.34 3.48 7.69
C LEU A 100 3.47 2.03 8.13
N ARG A 101 3.05 1.71 9.34
CA ARG A 101 2.93 0.33 9.84
C ARG A 101 1.46 -0.04 9.96
N LEU A 102 1.06 -1.08 9.23
CA LEU A 102 -0.34 -1.49 9.08
C LEU A 102 -0.46 -2.94 8.58
N GLY A 103 -1.59 -3.59 8.83
CA GLY A 103 -1.87 -4.93 8.33
C GLY A 103 -2.13 -4.94 6.82
N LEU A 104 -2.10 -6.14 6.22
CA LEU A 104 -2.36 -6.33 4.79
C LEU A 104 -3.75 -5.82 4.38
N LEU A 105 -4.80 -6.07 5.17
CA LEU A 105 -6.15 -5.59 4.86
C LEU A 105 -6.23 -4.06 4.89
N GLU A 106 -5.66 -3.45 5.92
CA GLU A 106 -5.57 -2.00 6.06
C GLU A 106 -4.83 -1.38 4.88
N PHE A 107 -3.71 -1.97 4.46
CA PHE A 107 -2.95 -1.53 3.29
C PHE A 107 -3.77 -1.62 2.00
N LEU A 108 -4.43 -2.75 1.74
CA LEU A 108 -5.26 -2.93 0.54
C LEU A 108 -6.37 -1.88 0.48
N ARG A 109 -7.05 -1.62 1.61
CA ARG A 109 -8.10 -0.59 1.70
C ARG A 109 -7.55 0.82 1.54
N LEU A 110 -6.35 1.08 2.04
CA LEU A 110 -5.69 2.38 1.92
C LEU A 110 -5.36 2.68 0.45
N ILE A 111 -4.70 1.75 -0.24
CA ILE A 111 -4.19 1.97 -1.61
C ILE A 111 -5.29 1.93 -2.69
N THR A 112 -6.44 1.34 -2.38
CA THR A 112 -7.64 1.36 -3.22
C THR A 112 -8.61 2.50 -2.86
N GLY A 113 -8.26 3.35 -1.90
CA GLY A 113 -9.12 4.46 -1.46
C GLY A 113 -10.41 4.02 -0.75
N ARG A 114 -10.53 2.74 -0.36
CA ARG A 114 -11.70 2.16 0.34
C ARG A 114 -11.72 2.47 1.83
N SER A 115 -10.70 3.15 2.35
CA SER A 115 -10.68 3.66 3.72
C SER A 115 -10.02 5.02 3.80
N ASN A 116 -10.52 5.86 4.72
CA ASN A 116 -9.97 7.19 4.94
C ASN A 116 -8.68 7.10 5.78
N PRO A 117 -7.52 7.56 5.28
CA PRO A 117 -6.24 7.43 5.97
C PRO A 117 -6.24 8.10 7.35
N VAL A 118 -6.84 9.28 7.47
CA VAL A 118 -6.91 10.03 8.73
C VAL A 118 -7.70 9.26 9.77
N LYS A 119 -8.87 8.71 9.39
CA LYS A 119 -9.66 7.86 10.31
C LYS A 119 -8.89 6.62 10.73
N MET A 120 -8.14 5.99 9.82
CA MET A 120 -7.36 4.80 10.14
C MET A 120 -6.24 5.10 11.14
N VAL A 121 -5.57 6.25 11.04
CA VAL A 121 -4.58 6.70 12.03
C VAL A 121 -5.25 6.97 13.38
N VAL A 122 -6.35 7.74 13.40
CA VAL A 122 -7.09 8.07 14.63
C VAL A 122 -7.58 6.82 15.36
N PHE A 123 -8.04 5.81 14.63
CA PHE A 123 -8.48 4.53 15.20
C PHE A 123 -7.34 3.53 15.46
N GLY A 124 -6.07 3.94 15.31
CA GLY A 124 -4.91 3.09 15.60
C GLY A 124 -4.70 1.93 14.61
N LYS A 125 -5.34 1.96 13.44
CA LYS A 125 -5.17 0.95 12.37
C LYS A 125 -3.90 1.16 11.55
N ILE A 126 -3.36 2.38 11.58
CA ILE A 126 -2.09 2.74 10.96
C ILE A 126 -1.26 3.45 12.02
N ALA A 127 -0.06 2.93 12.29
CA ALA A 127 0.95 3.67 13.03
C ALA A 127 1.84 4.42 12.04
N VAL A 128 2.09 5.70 12.32
CA VAL A 128 2.91 6.57 11.47
C VAL A 128 4.17 6.96 12.22
N SER A 129 5.33 6.91 11.57
CA SER A 129 6.60 7.40 12.09
C SER A 129 7.41 8.11 11.00
N GLY A 130 8.47 8.82 11.39
CA GLY A 130 9.29 9.60 10.46
C GLY A 130 8.59 10.89 10.00
N ASP A 131 8.77 11.26 8.74
CA ASP A 131 8.23 12.48 8.16
C ASP A 131 6.72 12.37 7.84
N LEU A 132 5.90 12.86 8.77
CA LEU A 132 4.45 12.90 8.63
C LEU A 132 4.00 13.79 7.46
N SER A 133 4.75 14.83 7.11
CA SER A 133 4.37 15.76 6.04
C SER A 133 4.39 15.05 4.68
N GLN A 134 5.37 14.19 4.46
CA GLN A 134 5.46 13.35 3.26
C GLN A 134 4.30 12.35 3.19
N VAL A 135 4.00 11.65 4.28
CA VAL A 135 2.87 10.71 4.38
C VAL A 135 1.55 11.38 4.03
N MET A 136 1.32 12.59 4.53
CA MET A 136 0.07 13.32 4.33
C MET A 136 -0.06 13.95 2.94
N ALA A 137 1.06 14.29 2.31
CA ALA A 137 1.07 14.82 0.94
C ALA A 137 0.85 13.71 -0.10
N PHE A 138 1.42 12.53 0.16
CA PHE A 138 1.54 11.43 -0.77
C PHE A 138 0.24 11.04 -1.50
N PRO A 139 -0.92 10.84 -0.83
CA PRO A 139 -2.15 10.42 -1.52
C PRO A 139 -2.69 11.43 -2.54
N LYS A 140 -2.33 12.72 -2.43
CA LYS A 140 -2.83 13.78 -3.31
C LYS A 140 -2.28 13.68 -4.74
N TRP A 141 -1.19 12.95 -4.91
CA TRP A 141 -0.48 12.79 -6.18
C TRP A 141 -0.89 11.53 -6.96
N PHE A 142 -1.90 10.80 -6.48
CA PHE A 142 -2.38 9.59 -7.14
C PHE A 142 -3.84 9.73 -7.57
N HIS A 143 -4.17 9.08 -8.67
CA HIS A 143 -5.53 8.67 -8.98
C HIS A 143 -5.74 7.28 -8.38
N MET A 144 -6.51 7.22 -7.29
CA MET A 144 -6.82 5.93 -6.67
C MET A 144 -7.74 5.11 -7.58
N PRO A 145 -7.52 3.78 -7.70
CA PRO A 145 -8.46 2.90 -8.39
C PRO A 145 -9.86 3.05 -7.77
N ARG A 146 -10.89 3.25 -8.59
CA ARG A 146 -12.30 3.28 -8.14
C ARG A 146 -13.02 2.01 -8.52
#